data_AF-A0A7I8X0P6-F1
#
_entry.id   AF-A0A7I8X0P6-F1
#
_cell.length_a   1.000
_cell.length_b   1.000
_cell.length_c   1.000
_cell.angle_alpha   90.00
_cell.angle_beta   90.00
_cell.angle_gamma   90.00
#
_symmetry.space_group_name_H-M   'P 1'
#
loop_
_entity.id
_entity.type
_entity.pdbx_description
1 polymer ?
#
loop_
_entity_poly.entity_id
_entity_poly.type
_entity_poly.pdbx_seq_one_letter_code
_entity_poly.pdbx_strand_id
1 'polypeptide(L)'
;MTAKEFVDIAIKQIFPKKCFEKMIVEMDVLNRECVPAVLSRCLGFALTAGSLGILVPQILKIKANKSGAGISLAAQILAIVAAGSTSAYSFEKGFAFSQWGDSLAIFVQTAIIVMQILHYNGNTPGAFSFLAVTWMLTTAVMYHYVPMSALTFLQSATIPIITASKGLQILANYRQGSTGQLSPISVTMAFGGCVARIFTSIQETGDNLVILSYVVATVLNFILVVQLVIYWNVDDKKKKKDVNDVLGMVFKPLILICLVIGFTRYYLQSHFMAAAVVAKPNIFRRAGIKIKEYVQNLANDYKTVIVETAQNSVKRPVRTGMIGTGLVFLGYANRTRPLDSELDLRLVELRQQMALLPISIHSSNADSALHEYTDLLNSERLDLYDCWFFSLLIKREFDRRVYSPVSQDSNLKPWFWERFAHNLVDVGAFGKFYKLEKAFIDYDIKQEEFLCKET
;
A
#
# COMPACT_ATOMS: atom_id res chain seq x y z
N MET A 1 -4.33 -12.32 -15.34
CA MET A 1 -5.50 -11.83 -14.59
C MET A 1 -6.52 -11.28 -15.57
N THR A 2 -7.60 -12.00 -15.82
CA THR A 2 -8.67 -11.58 -16.73
C THR A 2 -9.54 -10.48 -16.09
N ALA A 3 -10.26 -9.69 -16.90
CA ALA A 3 -11.16 -8.65 -16.37
C ALA A 3 -12.23 -9.22 -15.41
N LYS A 4 -12.67 -10.46 -15.63
CA LYS A 4 -13.61 -11.15 -14.73
C LYS A 4 -12.98 -11.50 -13.38
N GLU A 5 -11.75 -12.01 -13.36
CA GLU A 5 -11.03 -12.29 -12.11
C GLU A 5 -10.78 -11.03 -11.29
N PHE A 6 -10.44 -9.92 -11.96
CA PHE A 6 -10.28 -8.64 -11.28
C PHE A 6 -11.59 -8.15 -10.65
N VAL A 7 -12.71 -8.27 -11.37
CA VAL A 7 -14.04 -7.92 -10.87
C VAL A 7 -14.44 -8.82 -9.71
N ASP A 8 -14.19 -10.12 -9.78
CA ASP A 8 -14.48 -11.06 -8.68
C ASP A 8 -13.64 -10.77 -7.42
N ILE A 9 -12.36 -10.43 -7.59
CA ILE A 9 -11.49 -10.02 -6.47
C ILE A 9 -12.00 -8.72 -5.87
N ALA A 10 -12.35 -7.73 -6.69
CA ALA A 10 -12.88 -6.45 -6.23
C ALA A 10 -14.21 -6.64 -5.48
N ILE A 11 -15.10 -7.50 -5.99
CA ILE A 11 -16.37 -7.84 -5.34
C ILE A 11 -16.12 -8.52 -4.00
N LYS A 12 -15.22 -9.51 -3.93
CA LYS A 12 -14.87 -10.19 -2.66
C LYS A 12 -14.19 -9.27 -1.65
N GLN A 13 -13.51 -8.22 -2.11
CA GLN A 13 -12.91 -7.20 -1.25
C GLN A 13 -13.96 -6.21 -0.70
N ILE A 14 -14.99 -5.85 -1.47
CA ILE A 14 -16.04 -4.92 -1.03
C ILE A 14 -17.11 -5.63 -0.20
N PHE A 15 -17.51 -6.84 -0.59
CA PHE A 15 -18.55 -7.63 0.06
C PHE A 15 -17.92 -8.77 0.88
N PRO A 16 -17.75 -8.60 2.20
CA PRO A 16 -17.21 -9.66 3.04
C PRO A 16 -18.22 -10.82 3.17
N LYS A 17 -17.71 -12.07 3.22
CA LYS A 17 -18.50 -13.29 3.49
C LYS A 17 -19.66 -13.47 2.48
N LYS A 18 -20.81 -13.97 2.93
CA LYS A 18 -22.03 -14.18 2.12
C LYS A 18 -22.82 -12.89 1.84
N CYS A 19 -22.26 -11.71 2.10
CA CYS A 19 -23.00 -10.45 1.91
C CYS A 19 -23.27 -10.12 0.45
N PHE A 20 -22.42 -10.56 -0.47
CA PHE A 20 -22.70 -10.44 -1.92
C PHE A 20 -23.93 -11.27 -2.30
N GLU A 21 -23.99 -12.53 -1.85
CA GLU A 21 -25.13 -13.42 -2.10
C GLU A 21 -26.41 -12.85 -1.47
N LYS A 22 -26.39 -12.47 -0.18
CA LYS A 22 -27.59 -11.95 0.50
C LYS A 22 -28.11 -10.62 -0.07
N MET A 23 -27.22 -9.67 -0.36
CA MET A 23 -27.66 -8.33 -0.81
C MET A 23 -27.97 -8.26 -2.29
N ILE A 24 -27.19 -8.93 -3.14
CA ILE A 24 -27.28 -8.81 -4.61
C ILE A 24 -28.04 -9.99 -5.22
N VAL A 25 -27.82 -11.21 -4.73
CA VAL A 25 -28.44 -12.43 -5.31
C VAL A 25 -29.81 -12.69 -4.68
N GLU A 26 -29.94 -12.58 -3.35
CA GLU A 26 -31.21 -12.78 -2.61
C GLU A 26 -32.06 -11.50 -2.51
N MET A 27 -31.55 -10.36 -3.01
CA MET A 27 -32.19 -9.04 -2.99
C MET A 27 -32.59 -8.52 -1.58
N ASP A 28 -31.92 -8.98 -0.51
CA ASP A 28 -32.06 -8.44 0.85
C ASP A 28 -31.08 -7.26 1.07
N VAL A 29 -31.36 -6.15 0.37
CA VAL A 29 -30.47 -4.98 0.30
C VAL A 29 -30.29 -4.28 1.66
N LEU A 30 -31.23 -4.47 2.60
CA LEU A 30 -31.25 -3.80 3.91
C LEU A 30 -30.87 -4.73 5.07
N ASN A 31 -30.15 -5.81 4.77
CA ASN A 31 -29.69 -6.73 5.81
C ASN A 31 -28.86 -6.01 6.88
N ARG A 32 -29.31 -6.06 8.14
CA ARG A 32 -28.75 -5.29 9.27
C ARG A 32 -27.29 -5.62 9.58
N GLU A 33 -26.80 -6.78 9.15
CA GLU A 33 -25.41 -7.21 9.35
C GLU A 33 -24.52 -6.83 8.17
N CYS A 34 -25.02 -6.92 6.93
CA CYS A 34 -24.21 -6.69 5.75
C CYS A 34 -24.05 -5.21 5.38
N VAL A 35 -25.07 -4.38 5.61
CA VAL A 35 -24.99 -2.93 5.34
C VAL A 35 -23.83 -2.24 6.08
N PRO A 36 -23.67 -2.36 7.41
CA PRO A 36 -22.57 -1.73 8.11
C PRO A 36 -21.21 -2.31 7.72
N ALA A 37 -21.13 -3.59 7.36
CA ALA A 37 -19.90 -4.25 6.93
C ALA A 37 -19.42 -3.74 5.55
N VAL A 38 -20.33 -3.62 4.57
CA VAL A 38 -20.02 -3.05 3.24
C VAL A 38 -19.70 -1.57 3.36
N LEU A 39 -20.48 -0.82 4.16
CA LEU A 39 -20.21 0.60 4.42
C LEU A 39 -18.82 0.80 5.03
N SER A 40 -18.43 -0.04 6.00
CA SER A 40 -17.09 -0.03 6.59
C SER A 40 -16.01 -0.22 5.52
N ARG A 41 -16.15 -1.23 4.66
CA ARG A 41 -15.17 -1.52 3.59
C ARG A 41 -15.02 -0.35 2.63
N CYS A 42 -16.14 0.21 2.17
CA CYS A 42 -16.15 1.38 1.30
C CYS A 42 -15.48 2.60 1.97
N LEU A 43 -15.78 2.86 3.25
CA LEU A 43 -15.14 3.93 4.02
C LEU A 43 -13.64 3.68 4.19
N GLY A 44 -13.22 2.44 4.49
CA GLY A 44 -11.82 2.06 4.59
C GLY A 44 -11.04 2.31 3.31
N PHE A 45 -11.57 1.88 2.16
CA PHE A 45 -10.97 2.15 0.86
C PHE A 45 -10.95 3.65 0.51
N ALA A 46 -12.00 4.40 0.85
CA ALA A 46 -12.02 5.85 0.65
C ALA A 46 -10.92 6.55 1.48
N LEU A 47 -10.72 6.14 2.73
CA LEU A 47 -9.64 6.65 3.58
C LEU A 47 -8.27 6.29 3.01
N THR A 48 -8.06 5.04 2.58
CA THR A 48 -6.83 4.60 1.94
C THR A 48 -6.55 5.38 0.65
N ALA A 49 -7.55 5.54 -0.23
CA ALA A 49 -7.42 6.33 -1.44
C ALA A 49 -7.08 7.80 -1.15
N GLY A 50 -7.74 8.40 -0.15
CA GLY A 50 -7.43 9.75 0.30
C GLY A 50 -5.98 9.89 0.77
N SER A 51 -5.49 8.91 1.54
CA SER A 51 -4.14 8.92 2.11
C SER A 51 -3.01 8.89 1.08
N LEU A 52 -3.24 8.29 -0.11
CA LEU A 52 -2.26 8.21 -1.19
C LEU A 52 -1.88 9.59 -1.75
N GLY A 53 -2.75 10.60 -1.60
CA GLY A 53 -2.54 11.95 -2.12
C GLY A 53 -2.08 12.99 -1.10
N ILE A 54 -2.11 12.69 0.19
CA ILE A 54 -1.94 13.71 1.25
C ILE A 54 -0.52 14.29 1.27
N LEU A 55 0.51 13.45 1.16
CA LEU A 55 1.92 13.87 1.30
C LEU A 55 2.61 14.11 -0.06
N VAL A 56 1.94 13.77 -1.16
CA VAL A 56 2.45 13.95 -2.53
C VAL A 56 2.85 15.41 -2.82
N PRO A 57 2.06 16.45 -2.47
CA PRO A 57 2.48 17.84 -2.66
C PRO A 57 3.79 18.18 -1.93
N GLN A 58 3.99 17.62 -0.74
CA GLN A 58 5.22 17.83 0.04
C GLN A 58 6.43 17.16 -0.62
N ILE A 59 6.29 15.93 -1.11
CA ILE A 59 7.33 15.20 -1.86
C ILE A 59 7.77 16.02 -3.09
N LEU A 60 6.80 16.56 -3.82
CA LEU A 60 7.07 17.33 -5.03
C LEU A 60 7.74 18.67 -4.71
N LYS A 61 7.33 19.36 -3.65
CA LYS A 61 7.95 20.62 -3.19
C LYS A 61 9.42 20.44 -2.78
N ILE A 62 9.76 19.37 -2.06
CA ILE A 62 11.16 19.08 -1.68
C ILE A 62 12.00 18.80 -2.94
N LYS A 63 11.47 18.01 -3.87
CA LYS A 63 12.14 17.71 -5.14
C LYS A 63 12.35 18.94 -6.02
N ALA A 64 11.35 19.84 -6.09
CA ALA A 64 11.43 21.08 -6.86
C ALA A 64 12.48 22.04 -6.28
N ASN A 65 12.45 22.23 -4.95
CA ASN A 65 13.37 23.14 -4.25
C ASN A 65 14.76 22.54 -4.00
N LYS A 66 14.93 21.23 -4.16
CA LYS A 66 16.16 20.46 -3.84
C LYS A 66 16.70 20.76 -2.44
N SER A 67 15.81 20.98 -1.48
CA SER A 67 16.16 21.30 -0.10
C SER A 67 15.05 20.83 0.84
N GLY A 68 15.46 20.23 1.97
CA GLY A 68 14.58 19.86 3.08
C GLY A 68 14.45 20.95 4.15
N ALA A 69 14.97 22.17 3.91
CA ALA A 69 14.98 23.25 4.90
C ALA A 69 13.56 23.57 5.40
N GLY A 70 13.41 23.71 6.73
CA GLY A 70 12.12 23.97 7.38
C GLY A 70 11.30 22.73 7.75
N ILE A 71 11.72 21.53 7.33
CA ILE A 71 11.07 20.26 7.70
C ILE A 71 11.91 19.54 8.76
N SER A 72 11.30 19.24 9.91
CA SER A 72 11.99 18.52 10.98
C SER A 72 12.17 17.04 10.62
N LEU A 73 13.43 16.61 10.44
CA LEU A 73 13.78 15.21 10.18
C LEU A 73 13.30 14.28 11.31
N ALA A 74 13.46 14.71 12.58
CA ALA A 74 13.03 13.93 13.74
C ALA A 74 11.51 13.68 13.75
N ALA A 75 10.72 14.68 13.36
CA ALA A 75 9.27 14.51 13.24
C ALA A 75 8.89 13.51 12.14
N GLN A 76 9.60 13.51 11.01
CA GLN A 76 9.37 12.55 9.93
C GLN A 76 9.80 11.12 10.29
N ILE A 77 10.86 10.96 11.09
CA ILE A 77 11.26 9.66 11.62
C ILE A 77 10.21 9.13 12.60
N LEU A 78 9.65 9.96 13.48
CA LEU A 78 8.55 9.54 14.36
C LEU A 78 7.30 9.17 13.57
N ALA A 79 7.00 9.90 12.49
CA ALA A 79 5.87 9.60 11.61
C ALA A 79 6.04 8.27 10.87
N ILE A 80 7.25 7.96 10.35
CA ILE A 80 7.49 6.67 9.70
C ILE A 80 7.40 5.52 10.70
N VAL A 81 7.92 5.67 11.92
CA VAL A 81 7.84 4.64 12.96
C VAL A 81 6.38 4.39 13.34
N ALA A 82 5.56 5.43 13.51
CA ALA A 82 4.14 5.28 13.82
C ALA A 82 3.37 4.58 12.70
N ALA A 83 3.49 5.06 11.46
CA ALA A 83 2.78 4.50 10.31
C ALA A 83 3.26 3.06 9.99
N GLY A 84 4.56 2.81 10.10
CA GLY A 84 5.16 1.48 9.91
C GLY A 84 4.73 0.49 10.98
N SER A 85 4.68 0.90 12.26
CA SER A 85 4.21 0.04 13.36
C SER A 85 2.76 -0.40 13.17
N THR A 86 1.87 0.54 12.82
CA THR A 86 0.46 0.23 12.58
C THR A 86 0.28 -0.68 11.36
N SER A 87 1.04 -0.46 10.29
CA SER A 87 1.00 -1.31 9.11
C SER A 87 1.52 -2.72 9.40
N ALA A 88 2.68 -2.83 10.06
CA ALA A 88 3.29 -4.11 10.40
C ALA A 88 2.44 -4.94 11.38
N TYR A 89 1.90 -4.30 12.43
CA TYR A 89 0.99 -4.94 13.37
C TYR A 89 -0.27 -5.48 12.68
N SER A 90 -0.88 -4.67 11.80
CA SER A 90 -2.12 -5.03 11.12
C SER A 90 -1.91 -6.11 10.06
N PHE A 91 -0.75 -6.10 9.39
CA PHE A 91 -0.34 -7.15 8.47
C PHE A 91 -0.16 -8.50 9.19
N GLU A 92 0.58 -8.52 10.30
CA GLU A 92 0.83 -9.75 11.07
C GLU A 92 -0.46 -10.35 11.67
N LYS A 93 -1.40 -9.48 12.07
CA LYS A 93 -2.74 -9.88 12.54
C LYS A 93 -3.66 -10.38 11.43
N GLY A 94 -3.28 -10.25 10.16
CA GLY A 94 -4.09 -10.66 9.02
C GLY A 94 -5.33 -9.78 8.79
N PHE A 95 -5.28 -8.50 9.18
CA PHE A 95 -6.40 -7.58 8.96
C PHE A 95 -6.58 -7.26 7.47
N ALA A 96 -7.82 -6.97 7.09
CA ALA A 96 -8.14 -6.60 5.72
C ALA A 96 -7.42 -5.31 5.31
N PHE A 97 -6.99 -5.24 4.04
CA PHE A 97 -6.22 -4.11 3.53
C PHE A 97 -6.94 -2.75 3.67
N SER A 98 -8.27 -2.73 3.57
CA SER A 98 -9.12 -1.55 3.84
C SER A 98 -8.87 -0.91 5.22
N GLN A 99 -8.45 -1.69 6.21
CA GLN A 99 -8.26 -1.22 7.57
C GLN A 99 -6.87 -0.59 7.82
N TRP A 100 -5.82 -1.01 7.12
CA TRP A 100 -4.45 -0.54 7.38
C TRP A 100 -3.72 0.04 6.17
N GLY A 101 -4.32 -0.04 4.98
CA GLY A 101 -3.71 0.42 3.73
C GLY A 101 -3.42 1.92 3.70
N ASP A 102 -4.12 2.73 4.49
CA ASP A 102 -3.79 4.14 4.67
C ASP A 102 -2.47 4.36 5.41
N SER A 103 -2.23 3.57 6.45
CA SER A 103 -0.99 3.60 7.22
C SER A 103 0.19 3.16 6.35
N LEU A 104 -0.03 2.18 5.47
CA LEU A 104 0.97 1.76 4.49
C LEU A 104 1.29 2.88 3.48
N ALA A 105 0.25 3.53 2.94
CA ALA A 105 0.42 4.64 2.01
C ALA A 105 1.18 5.81 2.65
N ILE A 106 0.88 6.14 3.91
CA ILE A 106 1.60 7.18 4.67
C ILE A 106 3.04 6.75 4.96
N PHE A 107 3.27 5.48 5.33
CA PHE A 107 4.62 4.93 5.54
C PHE A 107 5.50 5.11 4.30
N VAL A 108 5.02 4.69 3.14
CA VAL A 108 5.76 4.80 1.86
C VAL A 108 6.05 6.26 1.52
N GLN A 109 5.04 7.14 1.58
CA GLN A 109 5.22 8.55 1.26
C GLN A 109 6.18 9.25 2.23
N THR A 110 6.10 8.93 3.54
CA THR A 110 7.00 9.50 4.55
C THR A 110 8.43 8.96 4.39
N ALA A 111 8.61 7.70 4.00
CA ALA A 111 9.93 7.15 3.67
C ALA A 111 10.60 7.91 2.51
N ILE A 112 9.83 8.22 1.47
CA ILE A 112 10.31 9.04 0.34
C ILE A 112 10.72 10.43 0.83
N ILE A 113 9.93 11.07 1.69
CA ILE A 113 10.25 12.39 2.26
C ILE A 113 11.56 12.33 3.07
N VAL A 114 11.73 11.35 3.96
CA VAL A 114 12.95 11.21 4.78
C VAL A 114 14.17 10.99 3.89
N MET A 115 14.07 10.12 2.88
CA MET A 115 15.13 9.89 1.91
C MET A 115 15.52 11.18 1.17
N GLN A 116 14.53 11.95 0.70
CA GLN A 116 14.79 13.22 0.02
C GLN A 116 15.46 14.24 0.94
N ILE A 117 15.01 14.37 2.19
CA ILE A 117 15.62 15.27 3.17
C ILE A 117 17.10 14.91 3.40
N LEU A 118 17.41 13.63 3.63
CA LEU A 118 18.79 13.17 3.84
C LEU A 118 19.67 13.41 2.61
N HIS A 119 19.15 13.11 1.42
CA HIS A 119 19.86 13.31 0.15
C HIS A 119 20.16 14.79 -0.11
N TYR A 120 19.16 15.68 0.02
CA TYR A 120 19.32 17.10 -0.28
C TYR A 120 20.07 17.88 0.80
N ASN A 121 20.15 17.37 2.03
CA ASN A 121 21.00 17.94 3.09
C ASN A 121 22.49 17.53 2.96
N GLY A 122 22.87 16.83 1.88
CA GLY A 122 24.25 16.40 1.64
C GLY A 122 24.65 15.08 2.30
N ASN A 123 23.73 14.41 3.02
CA ASN A 123 23.96 13.10 3.62
C ASN A 123 23.40 11.97 2.75
N THR A 124 23.94 11.83 1.54
CA THR A 124 23.55 10.76 0.61
C THR A 124 23.83 9.35 1.14
N PRO A 125 24.92 9.07 1.90
CA PRO A 125 25.11 7.75 2.51
C PRO A 125 24.00 7.42 3.51
N GLY A 126 23.60 8.38 4.35
CA GLY A 126 22.50 8.21 5.29
C GLY A 126 21.16 7.89 4.62
N ALA A 127 20.90 8.45 3.43
CA ALA A 127 19.70 8.12 2.65
C ALA A 127 19.69 6.65 2.18
N PHE A 128 20.83 6.13 1.72
CA PHE A 128 20.96 4.72 1.36
C PHE A 128 20.89 3.79 2.57
N SER A 129 21.54 4.15 3.69
CA SER A 129 21.44 3.39 4.94
C SER A 129 20.00 3.34 5.44
N PHE A 130 19.27 4.45 5.38
CA PHE A 130 17.85 4.48 5.74
C PHE A 130 16.99 3.59 4.84
N LEU A 131 17.22 3.61 3.51
CA LEU A 131 16.53 2.71 2.58
C LEU A 131 16.83 1.24 2.90
N ALA A 132 18.10 0.90 3.15
CA ALA A 132 18.50 -0.46 3.47
C ALA A 132 17.84 -0.96 4.78
N VAL A 133 17.82 -0.12 5.83
CA VAL A 133 17.18 -0.45 7.11
C VAL A 133 15.67 -0.60 6.95
N THR A 134 15.02 0.32 6.24
CA THR A 134 13.57 0.24 6.01
C THR A 134 13.20 -0.99 5.19
N TRP A 135 13.96 -1.29 4.13
CA TRP A 135 13.80 -2.52 3.35
C TRP A 135 13.96 -3.77 4.22
N MET A 136 15.06 -3.87 4.97
CA MET A 136 15.34 -4.98 5.87
C MET A 136 14.23 -5.21 6.90
N LEU A 137 13.74 -4.13 7.55
CA LEU A 137 12.65 -4.21 8.51
C LEU A 137 11.34 -4.66 7.86
N THR A 138 11.02 -4.12 6.67
CA THR A 138 9.80 -4.55 5.95
C THR A 138 9.87 -6.01 5.52
N THR A 139 11.01 -6.49 5.04
CA THR A 139 11.18 -7.91 4.69
C THR A 139 11.14 -8.81 5.93
N ALA A 140 11.72 -8.36 7.06
CA ALA A 140 11.68 -9.12 8.30
C ALA A 140 10.24 -9.33 8.81
N VAL A 141 9.38 -8.32 8.65
CA VAL A 141 7.94 -8.46 8.95
C VAL A 141 7.25 -9.38 7.94
N MET A 142 7.52 -9.23 6.63
CA MET A 142 6.89 -10.05 5.58
C MET A 142 7.22 -11.55 5.70
N TYR A 143 8.42 -11.89 6.16
CA TYR A 143 8.86 -13.27 6.41
C TYR A 143 8.55 -13.75 7.84
N HIS A 144 7.75 -13.01 8.62
CA HIS A 144 7.35 -13.37 9.99
C HIS A 144 8.53 -13.60 10.96
N TYR A 145 9.68 -12.96 10.74
CA TYR A 145 10.83 -13.05 11.64
C TYR A 145 10.67 -12.22 12.92
N VAL A 146 9.75 -11.24 12.93
CA VAL A 146 9.51 -10.35 14.08
C VAL A 146 8.37 -10.92 14.93
N PRO A 147 8.59 -11.20 16.23
CA PRO A 147 7.54 -11.75 17.08
C PRO A 147 6.42 -10.74 17.32
N MET A 148 5.20 -11.25 17.45
CA MET A 148 3.99 -10.43 17.68
C MET A 148 4.09 -9.55 18.93
N SER A 149 4.87 -9.93 19.95
CA SER A 149 5.11 -9.14 21.16
C SER A 149 5.82 -7.82 20.85
N ALA A 150 6.83 -7.84 19.98
CA ALA A 150 7.56 -6.65 19.56
C ALA A 150 6.66 -5.70 18.74
N LEU A 151 5.86 -6.26 17.82
CA LEU A 151 4.90 -5.47 17.03
C LEU A 151 3.80 -4.85 17.90
N THR A 152 3.32 -5.59 18.91
CA THR A 152 2.33 -5.09 19.87
C THR A 152 2.90 -3.96 20.71
N PHE A 153 4.16 -4.08 21.16
CA PHE A 153 4.86 -3.02 21.87
C PHE A 153 5.01 -1.76 21.01
N LEU A 154 5.47 -1.91 19.77
CA LEU A 154 5.60 -0.80 18.82
C LEU A 154 4.25 -0.13 18.54
N GLN A 155 3.19 -0.92 18.32
CA GLN A 155 1.84 -0.39 18.12
C GLN A 155 1.33 0.33 19.38
N SER A 156 1.57 -0.21 20.58
CA SER A 156 1.20 0.45 21.83
C SER A 156 1.95 1.76 22.05
N ALA A 157 3.22 1.85 21.62
CA ALA A 157 4.05 3.04 21.69
C ALA A 157 3.56 4.17 20.76
N THR A 158 2.76 3.86 19.74
CA THR A 158 2.14 4.91 18.90
C THR A 158 1.14 5.77 19.67
N ILE A 159 0.45 5.20 20.67
CA ILE A 159 -0.54 5.90 21.50
C ILE A 159 0.09 7.07 22.27
N PRO A 160 1.16 6.89 23.07
CA PRO A 160 1.82 8.00 23.75
C PRO A 160 2.48 8.97 22.77
N ILE A 161 3.00 8.52 21.63
CA ILE A 161 3.56 9.42 20.60
C ILE A 161 2.50 10.38 20.05
N ILE A 162 1.34 9.85 19.65
CA ILE A 162 0.21 10.67 19.16
C ILE A 162 -0.29 11.60 20.27
N THR A 163 -0.39 11.09 21.49
CA THR A 163 -0.83 11.85 22.66
C THR A 163 0.11 13.01 22.97
N ALA A 164 1.42 12.78 22.96
CA ALA A 164 2.40 13.83 23.16
C ALA A 164 2.37 14.86 22.02
N SER A 165 2.34 14.41 20.76
CA SER A 165 2.32 15.29 19.59
C SER A 165 1.10 16.22 19.57
N LYS A 166 -0.11 15.68 19.80
CA LYS A 166 -1.35 16.46 19.87
C LYS A 166 -1.45 17.25 21.17
N GLY A 167 -0.99 16.69 22.28
CA GLY A 167 -0.95 17.36 23.58
C GLY A 167 -0.10 18.63 23.57
N LEU A 168 1.08 18.58 22.94
CA LEU A 168 1.93 19.76 22.75
C LEU A 168 1.23 20.83 21.91
N GLN A 169 0.51 20.44 20.85
CA GLN A 169 -0.28 21.38 20.03
C GLN A 169 -1.43 22.01 20.82
N ILE A 170 -2.16 21.21 21.60
CA ILE A 170 -3.24 21.69 22.48
C ILE A 170 -2.71 22.69 23.50
N LEU A 171 -1.56 22.40 24.12
CA LEU A 171 -0.91 23.28 25.08
C LEU A 171 -0.40 24.57 24.43
N ALA A 172 0.16 24.49 23.23
CA ALA A 172 0.62 25.66 22.49
C ALA A 172 -0.54 26.60 22.15
N ASN A 173 -1.64 26.06 21.60
CA ASN A 173 -2.86 26.83 21.32
C ASN A 173 -3.42 27.49 22.57
N TYR A 174 -3.39 26.77 23.70
CA TYR A 174 -3.83 27.29 24.98
C TYR A 174 -2.95 28.44 25.47
N ARG A 175 -1.62 28.28 25.46
CA ARG A 175 -0.68 29.33 25.90
C ARG A 175 -0.76 30.58 25.03
N GLN A 176 -1.03 30.41 23.74
CA GLN A 176 -1.14 31.51 22.79
C GLN A 176 -2.53 32.16 22.78
N GLY A 177 -3.56 31.52 23.35
CA GLY A 177 -4.94 32.00 23.34
C GLY A 177 -5.49 32.24 21.93
N SER A 178 -4.92 31.52 20.94
CA SER A 178 -5.24 31.57 19.52
C SER A 178 -4.82 30.25 18.89
N THR A 179 -5.54 29.79 17.88
CA THR A 179 -5.17 28.61 17.09
C THR A 179 -4.14 28.91 15.99
N GLY A 180 -3.67 30.16 15.87
CA GLY A 180 -2.65 30.55 14.89
C GLY A 180 -3.03 30.22 13.44
N GLN A 181 -2.14 29.51 12.75
CA GLN A 181 -2.31 29.08 11.34
C GLN A 181 -2.98 27.69 11.20
N LEU A 182 -3.55 27.15 12.28
CA LEU A 182 -4.16 25.82 12.25
C LEU A 182 -5.40 25.81 11.35
N SER A 183 -5.37 24.98 10.29
CA SER A 183 -6.47 24.88 9.33
C SER A 183 -7.72 24.25 10.00
N PRO A 184 -8.86 24.96 10.04
CA PRO A 184 -10.11 24.44 10.59
C PRO A 184 -10.61 23.18 9.89
N ILE A 185 -10.37 23.14 8.59
CA ILE A 185 -10.76 22.03 7.73
C ILE A 185 -9.92 20.80 8.09
N SER A 186 -8.60 20.97 8.23
CA SER A 186 -7.69 19.87 8.50
C SER A 186 -7.94 19.25 9.88
N VAL A 187 -8.24 20.06 10.89
CA VAL A 187 -8.56 19.56 12.25
C VAL A 187 -9.90 18.81 12.24
N THR A 188 -10.92 19.35 11.56
CA THR A 188 -12.25 18.72 11.48
C THR A 188 -12.20 17.42 10.66
N MET A 189 -11.45 17.40 9.54
CA MET A 189 -11.23 16.19 8.76
C MET A 189 -10.42 15.14 9.53
N ALA A 190 -9.41 15.56 10.31
CA ALA A 190 -8.66 14.64 11.16
C ALA A 190 -9.56 14.00 12.22
N PHE A 191 -10.43 14.78 12.87
CA PHE A 191 -11.44 14.26 13.78
C PHE A 191 -12.39 13.27 13.08
N GLY A 192 -12.96 13.66 11.94
CA GLY A 192 -13.86 12.79 11.17
C GLY A 192 -13.20 11.49 10.69
N GLY A 193 -11.93 11.56 10.26
CA GLY A 193 -11.14 10.40 9.87
C GLY A 193 -10.88 9.45 11.03
N CYS A 194 -10.58 9.95 12.23
CA CYS A 194 -10.43 9.10 13.42
C CYS A 194 -11.76 8.45 13.84
N VAL A 195 -12.89 9.16 13.75
CA VAL A 195 -14.24 8.60 14.00
C VAL A 195 -14.54 7.49 12.99
N ALA A 196 -14.28 7.74 11.70
CA ALA A 196 -14.44 6.72 10.67
C ALA A 196 -13.57 5.49 10.96
N ARG A 197 -12.32 5.68 11.38
CA ARG A 197 -11.41 4.58 11.76
C ARG A 197 -11.87 3.80 12.99
N ILE A 198 -12.54 4.42 13.96
CA ILE A 198 -13.18 3.70 15.07
C ILE A 198 -14.26 2.77 14.53
N PHE A 199 -15.18 3.31 13.71
CA PHE A 199 -16.27 2.53 13.12
C PHE A 199 -15.74 1.36 12.28
N THR A 200 -14.78 1.61 11.39
CA THR A 200 -14.23 0.56 10.53
C THR A 200 -13.44 -0.48 11.32
N SER A 201 -12.73 -0.08 12.39
CA SER A 201 -11.97 -1.03 13.22
C SER A 201 -12.91 -1.93 14.04
N ILE A 202 -14.01 -1.39 14.58
CA ILE A 202 -15.01 -2.20 15.29
C ILE A 202 -15.62 -3.24 14.33
N GLN A 203 -15.92 -2.83 13.09
CA GLN A 203 -16.57 -3.72 12.11
C GLN A 203 -15.62 -4.74 11.47
N GLU A 204 -14.36 -4.37 11.21
CA GLU A 204 -13.45 -5.23 10.43
C GLU A 204 -12.43 -6.01 11.27
N THR A 205 -11.98 -5.49 12.42
CA THR A 205 -10.92 -6.15 13.20
C THR A 205 -11.41 -6.62 14.57
N GLY A 206 -12.23 -5.83 15.25
CA GLY A 206 -12.62 -6.09 16.64
C GLY A 206 -11.44 -6.05 17.63
N ASP A 207 -10.28 -5.52 17.21
CA ASP A 207 -9.08 -5.50 18.04
C ASP A 207 -9.05 -4.27 18.95
N ASN A 208 -9.04 -4.52 20.26
CA ASN A 208 -9.13 -3.48 21.28
C ASN A 208 -7.94 -2.51 21.25
N LEU A 209 -6.74 -2.94 20.84
CA LEU A 209 -5.56 -2.07 20.84
C LEU A 209 -5.65 -1.00 19.75
N VAL A 210 -6.06 -1.42 18.55
CA VAL A 210 -6.25 -0.50 17.41
C VAL A 210 -7.45 0.41 17.65
N ILE A 211 -8.55 -0.13 18.19
CA ILE A 211 -9.72 0.69 18.54
C ILE A 211 -9.33 1.74 19.59
N LEU A 212 -8.59 1.35 20.63
CA LEU A 212 -8.15 2.26 21.69
C LEU A 212 -7.28 3.40 21.15
N SER A 213 -6.34 3.09 20.23
CA SER A 213 -5.47 4.13 19.65
C SER A 213 -6.28 5.19 18.88
N TYR A 214 -7.28 4.78 18.11
CA TYR A 214 -8.18 5.70 17.40
C TYR A 214 -9.16 6.43 18.33
N VAL A 215 -9.60 5.81 19.43
CA VAL A 215 -10.40 6.50 20.46
C VAL A 215 -9.61 7.63 21.09
N VAL A 216 -8.37 7.37 21.53
CA VAL A 216 -7.48 8.39 22.10
C VAL A 216 -7.24 9.51 21.07
N ALA A 217 -6.92 9.15 19.83
CA ALA A 217 -6.73 10.13 18.76
C ALA A 217 -7.99 10.97 18.48
N THR A 218 -9.18 10.37 18.53
CA THR A 218 -10.46 11.06 18.33
C THR A 218 -10.72 12.08 19.43
N VAL A 219 -10.48 11.72 20.70
CA VAL A 219 -10.63 12.63 21.85
C VAL A 219 -9.69 13.83 21.71
N LEU A 220 -8.43 13.59 21.37
CA LEU A 220 -7.44 14.66 21.20
C LEU A 220 -7.78 15.59 20.03
N ASN A 221 -8.20 15.04 18.88
CA ASN A 221 -8.64 15.83 17.74
C ASN A 221 -9.94 16.59 18.05
N PHE A 222 -10.84 16.03 18.86
CA PHE A 222 -12.04 16.73 19.33
C PHE A 222 -11.69 17.94 20.20
N ILE A 223 -10.74 17.79 21.13
CA ILE A 223 -10.25 18.93 21.94
C ILE A 223 -9.71 20.03 21.03
N LEU A 224 -8.96 19.69 19.98
CA LEU A 224 -8.48 20.68 19.01
C LEU A 224 -9.62 21.35 18.24
N VAL A 225 -10.67 20.62 17.85
CA VAL A 225 -11.89 21.20 17.24
C VAL A 225 -12.55 22.17 18.21
N VAL A 226 -12.69 21.79 19.49
CA VAL A 226 -13.28 22.64 20.53
C VAL A 226 -12.45 23.90 20.76
N GLN A 227 -11.12 23.78 20.92
CA GLN A 227 -10.22 24.93 21.02
C GLN A 227 -10.35 25.85 19.81
N LEU A 228 -10.50 25.28 18.62
CA LEU A 228 -10.69 26.05 17.41
C LEU A 228 -12.00 26.81 17.41
N VAL A 229 -13.10 26.22 17.90
CA VAL A 229 -14.40 26.90 18.02
C VAL A 229 -14.36 27.97 19.11
N ILE A 230 -13.73 27.69 20.25
CA ILE A 230 -13.62 28.64 21.38
C ILE A 230 -12.73 29.83 21.01
N TYR A 231 -11.56 29.59 20.42
CA TYR A 231 -10.66 30.67 19.99
C TYR A 231 -11.07 31.26 18.63
N TRP A 232 -12.19 30.81 18.05
CA TRP A 232 -12.76 31.41 16.86
C TRP A 232 -13.31 32.79 17.19
N ASN A 233 -12.55 33.83 16.84
CA ASN A 233 -13.06 35.21 16.81
C ASN A 233 -13.43 35.77 18.20
N VAL A 234 -12.60 35.51 19.24
CA VAL A 234 -12.80 36.03 20.60
C VAL A 234 -11.91 37.23 20.90
N ASP A 235 -12.52 38.32 21.36
CA ASP A 235 -11.84 39.52 21.87
C ASP A 235 -11.01 39.22 23.13
N ASP A 236 -9.83 39.84 23.23
CA ASP A 236 -8.78 39.53 24.21
C ASP A 236 -9.21 39.52 25.69
N LYS A 237 -10.32 40.18 26.04
CA LYS A 237 -10.76 40.35 27.43
C LYS A 237 -11.56 39.18 28.02
N LYS A 238 -12.16 38.28 27.21
CA LYS A 238 -12.86 37.06 27.70
C LYS A 238 -11.93 35.87 27.93
N LYS A 239 -10.66 35.97 27.50
CA LYS A 239 -9.67 34.87 27.46
C LYS A 239 -9.27 34.27 28.81
N LYS A 240 -9.44 34.95 29.96
CA LYS A 240 -8.88 34.47 31.25
C LYS A 240 -9.84 33.69 32.15
N LYS A 241 -11.17 33.82 31.98
CA LYS A 241 -12.16 33.26 32.94
C LYS A 241 -12.66 31.88 32.56
N ASP A 242 -12.97 31.63 31.28
CA ASP A 242 -13.40 30.30 30.78
C ASP A 242 -12.25 29.26 30.73
N VAL A 243 -11.02 29.74 30.85
CA VAL A 243 -9.78 28.98 30.71
C VAL A 243 -9.47 28.08 31.91
N ASN A 244 -9.86 28.47 33.14
CA ASN A 244 -9.68 27.63 34.33
C ASN A 244 -10.70 26.49 34.42
N ASP A 245 -11.93 26.70 33.93
CA ASP A 245 -13.01 25.69 34.00
C ASP A 245 -12.79 24.55 33.00
N VAL A 246 -12.29 24.87 31.79
CA VAL A 246 -11.97 23.86 30.77
C VAL A 246 -10.71 23.05 31.13
N LEU A 247 -9.71 23.68 31.77
CA LEU A 247 -8.47 23.01 32.19
C LEU A 247 -8.73 21.93 33.26
N GLY A 248 -9.64 22.19 34.21
CA GLY A 248 -10.06 21.21 35.22
C GLY A 248 -10.85 20.03 34.64
N MET A 249 -11.52 20.25 33.51
CA MET A 249 -12.38 19.26 32.85
C MET A 249 -11.61 18.34 31.88
N VAL A 250 -10.44 18.77 31.37
CA VAL A 250 -9.64 18.05 30.36
C VAL A 250 -8.39 17.37 30.95
N PHE A 251 -7.68 18.01 31.90
CA PHE A 251 -6.46 17.40 32.47
C PHE A 251 -6.77 16.21 33.38
N LYS A 252 -7.88 16.25 34.12
CA LYS A 252 -8.34 15.14 34.97
C LYS A 252 -8.59 13.85 34.16
N PRO A 253 -9.37 13.85 33.07
CA PRO A 253 -9.56 12.65 32.26
C PRO A 253 -8.31 12.25 31.45
N LEU A 254 -7.43 13.17 31.04
CA LEU A 254 -6.20 12.78 30.32
C LEU A 254 -5.19 12.07 31.24
N ILE A 255 -5.04 12.54 32.47
CA ILE A 255 -4.26 11.87 33.52
C ILE A 255 -4.92 10.54 33.91
N LEU A 256 -6.25 10.51 33.99
CA LEU A 256 -7.00 9.28 34.24
C LEU A 256 -6.86 8.28 33.10
N ILE A 257 -6.87 8.70 31.83
CA ILE A 257 -6.64 7.84 30.66
C ILE A 257 -5.20 7.32 30.66
N CYS A 258 -4.21 8.16 30.97
CA CYS A 258 -2.82 7.72 31.15
C CYS A 258 -2.65 6.73 32.32
N LEU A 259 -3.42 6.88 33.42
CA LEU A 259 -3.44 5.94 34.54
C LEU A 259 -4.23 4.65 34.22
N VAL A 260 -5.30 4.75 33.43
CA VAL A 260 -6.15 3.64 32.97
C VAL A 260 -5.44 2.80 31.90
N ILE A 261 -4.51 3.37 31.13
CA ILE A 261 -3.60 2.61 30.25
C ILE A 261 -2.68 1.67 31.07
N GLY A 262 -2.51 1.92 32.38
CA GLY A 262 -1.83 1.01 33.32
C GLY A 262 -2.71 -0.11 33.90
N PHE A 263 -4.02 -0.11 33.67
CA PHE A 263 -4.93 -1.11 34.25
C PHE A 263 -5.90 -1.64 33.19
N THR A 264 -5.58 -2.82 32.67
CA THR A 264 -6.44 -3.52 31.71
C THR A 264 -7.75 -3.97 32.39
N ARG A 265 -8.82 -3.91 31.58
CA ARG A 265 -10.17 -4.53 31.68
C ARG A 265 -11.30 -3.66 32.23
N TYR A 266 -12.37 -3.65 31.41
CA TYR A 266 -13.74 -3.22 31.71
C TYR A 266 -13.92 -1.72 31.97
N TYR A 267 -14.44 -0.93 31.01
CA TYR A 267 -15.46 0.12 31.30
C TYR A 267 -15.93 1.01 30.13
N LEU A 268 -15.71 0.69 28.84
CA LEU A 268 -16.11 1.61 27.77
C LEU A 268 -17.19 1.03 26.83
N GLN A 269 -18.43 0.93 27.32
CA GLN A 269 -19.59 0.60 26.47
C GLN A 269 -20.84 1.49 26.66
N SER A 270 -20.87 2.50 27.56
CA SER A 270 -22.14 3.17 27.87
C SER A 270 -22.25 4.70 27.69
N HIS A 271 -21.20 5.48 27.36
CA HIS A 271 -21.32 6.95 27.46
C HIS A 271 -20.95 7.81 26.23
N PHE A 272 -20.70 7.25 25.05
CA PHE A 272 -20.21 8.06 23.91
C PHE A 272 -21.28 8.67 22.98
N MET A 273 -22.57 8.48 23.24
CA MET A 273 -23.64 8.87 22.29
C MET A 273 -24.31 10.24 22.53
N ALA A 274 -23.97 10.98 23.59
CA ALA A 274 -24.76 12.16 23.99
C ALA A 274 -24.18 13.56 23.61
N ALA A 275 -23.06 13.65 22.89
CA ALA A 275 -22.38 14.93 22.65
C ALA A 275 -22.30 15.36 21.17
N ALA A 276 -23.20 14.89 20.33
CA ALA A 276 -23.38 15.42 18.98
C ALA A 276 -24.66 16.26 18.92
N VAL A 277 -24.62 17.32 18.11
CA VAL A 277 -25.75 18.21 17.74
C VAL A 277 -25.92 19.47 18.59
N VAL A 278 -24.99 20.42 18.44
CA VAL A 278 -25.35 21.85 18.22
C VAL A 278 -24.30 22.48 17.27
N ALA A 279 -24.43 22.28 15.96
CA ALA A 279 -23.65 23.04 14.97
C ALA A 279 -24.60 23.88 14.12
N LYS A 280 -24.42 25.21 14.14
CA LYS A 280 -25.28 26.17 13.41
C LYS A 280 -25.14 26.02 11.88
N PRO A 281 -26.22 26.20 11.10
CA PRO A 281 -26.22 25.98 9.65
C PRO A 281 -25.25 26.87 8.85
N ASN A 282 -24.88 28.05 9.36
CA ASN A 282 -23.90 28.94 8.72
C ASN A 282 -22.46 28.40 8.71
N ILE A 283 -22.13 27.44 9.57
CA ILE A 283 -20.79 26.82 9.64
C ILE A 283 -20.60 25.82 8.47
N PHE A 284 -21.62 25.03 8.14
CA PHE A 284 -21.55 24.06 7.04
C PHE A 284 -21.39 24.73 5.68
N ARG A 285 -22.10 25.84 5.42
CA ARG A 285 -21.97 26.59 4.15
C ARG A 285 -20.57 27.21 4.00
N ARG A 286 -19.97 27.71 5.09
CA ARG A 286 -18.58 28.24 5.09
C ARG A 286 -17.53 27.13 5.04
N ALA A 287 -17.77 25.99 5.68
CA ALA A 287 -16.93 24.81 5.58
C ALA A 287 -16.90 24.28 4.14
N GLY A 288 -18.02 24.28 3.42
CA GLY A 288 -18.07 23.91 2.00
C GLY A 288 -17.25 24.85 1.10
N ILE A 289 -17.32 26.16 1.33
CA ILE A 289 -16.50 27.15 0.61
C ILE A 289 -15.01 26.95 0.91
N LYS A 290 -14.66 26.68 2.18
CA LYS A 290 -13.28 26.41 2.60
C LYS A 290 -12.75 25.07 2.09
N ILE A 291 -13.57 24.02 2.02
CA ILE A 291 -13.21 22.75 1.37
C ILE A 291 -12.95 23.00 -0.11
N LYS A 292 -13.79 23.80 -0.78
CA LYS A 292 -13.56 24.20 -2.15
C LYS A 292 -12.24 24.97 -2.30
N GLU A 293 -11.93 25.91 -1.42
CA GLU A 293 -10.64 26.61 -1.40
C GLU A 293 -9.45 25.67 -1.12
N TYR A 294 -9.57 24.73 -0.19
CA TYR A 294 -8.53 23.74 0.09
C TYR A 294 -8.28 22.83 -1.12
N VAL A 295 -9.35 22.31 -1.72
CA VAL A 295 -9.27 21.49 -2.95
C VAL A 295 -8.73 22.32 -4.11
N GLN A 296 -9.10 23.60 -4.22
CA GLN A 296 -8.55 24.53 -5.22
C GLN A 296 -7.07 24.80 -4.98
N ASN A 297 -6.65 25.02 -3.73
CA ASN A 297 -5.25 25.23 -3.37
C ASN A 297 -4.42 23.96 -3.61
N LEU A 298 -4.97 22.80 -3.26
CA LEU A 298 -4.35 21.50 -3.58
C LEU A 298 -4.22 21.34 -5.10
N ALA A 299 -5.28 21.61 -5.86
CA ALA A 299 -5.26 21.56 -7.32
C ALA A 299 -4.26 22.57 -7.92
N ASN A 300 -4.13 23.76 -7.33
CA ASN A 300 -3.16 24.77 -7.73
C ASN A 300 -1.73 24.34 -7.40
N ASP A 301 -1.49 23.70 -6.26
CA ASP A 301 -0.19 23.10 -5.91
C ASP A 301 0.17 22.01 -6.94
N TYR A 302 -0.76 21.11 -7.28
CA TYR A 302 -0.54 20.12 -8.34
C TYR A 302 -0.28 20.76 -9.70
N LYS A 303 -1.05 21.77 -10.09
CA LYS A 303 -0.86 22.51 -11.34
C LYS A 303 0.53 23.15 -11.39
N THR A 304 0.96 23.79 -10.30
CA THR A 304 2.27 24.44 -10.19
C THR A 304 3.39 23.41 -10.39
N VAL A 305 3.28 22.26 -9.73
CA VAL A 305 4.26 21.18 -9.89
C VAL A 305 4.29 20.65 -11.32
N ILE A 306 3.14 20.47 -11.98
CA ILE A 306 3.09 20.02 -13.38
C ILE A 306 3.77 21.02 -14.29
N VAL A 307 3.48 22.32 -14.12
CA VAL A 307 4.09 23.40 -14.90
C VAL A 307 5.60 23.46 -14.69
N GLU A 308 6.07 23.39 -13.43
CA GLU A 308 7.49 23.37 -13.11
C GLU A 308 8.19 22.11 -13.64
N THR A 309 7.52 20.96 -13.58
CA THR A 309 8.04 19.70 -14.13
C THR A 309 8.17 19.80 -15.65
N ALA A 310 7.17 20.34 -16.35
CA ALA A 310 7.23 20.56 -17.80
C ALA A 310 8.34 21.54 -18.18
N GLN A 311 8.50 22.64 -17.45
CA GLN A 311 9.60 23.58 -17.66
C GLN A 311 10.96 22.93 -17.40
N ASN A 312 11.08 22.08 -16.38
CA ASN A 312 12.31 21.33 -16.09
C ASN A 312 12.61 20.28 -17.17
N SER A 313 11.58 19.67 -17.74
CA SER A 313 11.68 18.75 -18.87
C SER A 313 12.25 19.45 -20.12
N VAL A 314 11.82 20.69 -20.38
CA VAL A 314 12.35 21.52 -21.46
C VAL A 314 13.80 21.96 -21.19
N LYS A 315 14.13 22.31 -19.94
CA LYS A 315 15.50 22.74 -19.56
C LYS A 315 16.53 21.61 -19.60
N ARG A 316 16.12 20.34 -19.45
CA ARG A 316 17.01 19.17 -19.44
C ARG A 316 16.46 18.05 -20.33
N PRO A 317 16.53 18.22 -21.67
CA PRO A 317 15.86 17.33 -22.62
C PRO A 317 16.48 15.93 -22.63
N VAL A 318 17.80 15.80 -22.49
CA VAL A 318 18.50 14.49 -22.53
C VAL A 318 18.11 13.60 -21.35
N ARG A 319 18.14 14.14 -20.12
CA ARG A 319 17.77 13.37 -18.91
C ARG A 319 16.29 12.99 -18.91
N THR A 320 15.42 13.90 -19.36
CA THR A 320 13.99 13.64 -19.49
C THR A 320 13.72 12.60 -20.58
N GLY A 321 14.43 12.69 -21.70
CA GLY A 321 14.40 11.71 -22.79
C GLY A 321 14.73 10.31 -22.30
N MET A 322 15.85 10.14 -21.56
CA MET A 322 16.24 8.84 -21.00
C MET A 322 15.19 8.23 -20.05
N ILE A 323 14.57 9.06 -19.20
CA ILE A 323 13.52 8.59 -18.29
C ILE A 323 12.24 8.25 -19.06
N GLY A 324 11.85 9.09 -20.02
CA GLY A 324 10.68 8.89 -20.86
C GLY A 324 10.79 7.65 -21.73
N THR A 325 11.93 7.44 -22.39
CA THR A 325 12.19 6.22 -23.17
C THR A 325 12.21 4.98 -22.30
N GLY A 326 12.78 5.06 -21.09
CA GLY A 326 12.73 3.97 -20.11
C GLY A 326 11.30 3.61 -19.70
N LEU A 327 10.44 4.60 -19.43
CA LEU A 327 9.04 4.37 -19.08
C LEU A 327 8.22 3.80 -20.25
N VAL A 328 8.45 4.29 -21.48
CA VAL A 328 7.82 3.75 -22.68
C VAL A 328 8.27 2.30 -22.93
N PHE A 329 9.57 2.03 -22.76
CA PHE A 329 10.12 0.68 -22.90
C PHE A 329 9.54 -0.30 -21.87
N LEU A 330 9.47 0.10 -20.59
CA LEU A 330 8.84 -0.71 -19.54
C LEU A 330 7.34 -0.89 -19.77
N GLY A 331 6.65 0.16 -20.26
CA GLY A 331 5.24 0.09 -20.64
C GLY A 331 5.00 -0.90 -21.80
N TYR A 332 5.87 -0.86 -22.81
CA TYR A 332 5.86 -1.79 -23.93
C TYR A 332 6.12 -3.23 -23.47
N ALA A 333 7.18 -3.45 -22.69
CA ALA A 333 7.51 -4.75 -22.12
C ALA A 333 6.34 -5.35 -21.31
N ASN A 334 5.72 -4.54 -20.44
CA ASN A 334 4.54 -4.93 -19.66
C ASN A 334 3.32 -5.27 -20.54
N ARG A 335 3.12 -4.55 -21.67
CA ARG A 335 2.00 -4.79 -22.60
C ARG A 335 2.21 -6.05 -23.42
N THR A 336 3.44 -6.33 -23.83
CA THR A 336 3.81 -7.46 -24.70
C THR A 336 4.28 -8.70 -23.94
N ARG A 337 4.16 -8.75 -22.61
CA ARG A 337 4.58 -9.94 -21.86
C ARG A 337 3.69 -11.15 -22.22
N PRO A 338 4.28 -12.33 -22.49
CA PRO A 338 3.49 -13.52 -22.79
C PRO A 338 2.85 -14.10 -21.51
N LEU A 339 1.58 -14.52 -21.60
CA LEU A 339 0.81 -15.15 -20.52
C LEU A 339 0.63 -16.65 -20.79
N ASP A 340 0.13 -17.43 -19.83
CA ASP A 340 -0.09 -18.89 -19.97
C ASP A 340 -0.86 -19.27 -21.23
N SER A 341 -1.96 -18.57 -21.50
CA SER A 341 -2.79 -18.84 -22.69
C SER A 341 -2.04 -18.61 -24.01
N GLU A 342 -1.08 -17.69 -24.03
CA GLU A 342 -0.28 -17.38 -25.21
C GLU A 342 0.78 -18.46 -25.44
N LEU A 343 1.35 -19.02 -24.35
CA LEU A 343 2.27 -20.16 -24.43
C LEU A 343 1.56 -21.39 -25.01
N ASP A 344 0.38 -21.71 -24.51
CA ASP A 344 -0.42 -22.85 -24.99
C ASP A 344 -0.76 -22.70 -26.48
N LEU A 345 -1.23 -21.51 -26.87
CA LEU A 345 -1.53 -21.20 -28.27
C LEU A 345 -0.28 -21.33 -29.14
N ARG A 346 0.87 -20.80 -28.69
CA ARG A 346 2.12 -20.87 -29.44
C ARG A 346 2.61 -22.31 -29.60
N LEU A 347 2.51 -23.14 -28.56
CA LEU A 347 2.86 -24.56 -28.65
C LEU A 347 1.96 -25.32 -29.63
N VAL A 348 0.67 -24.97 -29.70
CA VAL A 348 -0.25 -25.53 -30.69
C VAL A 348 0.16 -25.14 -32.11
N GLU A 349 0.49 -23.87 -32.36
CA GLU A 349 0.97 -23.40 -33.66
C GLU A 349 2.25 -24.12 -34.10
N LEU A 350 3.23 -24.25 -33.20
CA LEU A 350 4.49 -24.92 -33.49
C LEU A 350 4.29 -26.42 -33.78
N ARG A 351 3.41 -27.09 -33.03
CA ARG A 351 3.02 -28.48 -33.32
C ARG A 351 2.35 -28.62 -34.68
N GLN A 352 1.47 -27.67 -35.04
CA GLN A 352 0.83 -27.67 -36.35
C GLN A 352 1.87 -27.49 -37.48
N GLN A 353 2.86 -26.62 -37.29
CA GLN A 353 3.96 -26.45 -38.25
C GLN A 353 4.76 -27.74 -38.43
N MET A 354 5.13 -28.40 -37.33
CA MET A 354 5.84 -29.69 -37.38
C MET A 354 5.00 -30.78 -38.05
N ALA A 355 3.69 -30.81 -37.80
CA ALA A 355 2.79 -31.80 -38.42
C ALA A 355 2.67 -31.64 -39.96
N LEU A 356 2.96 -30.46 -40.50
CA LEU A 356 2.97 -30.23 -41.95
C LEU A 356 4.26 -30.71 -42.62
N LEU A 357 5.33 -30.91 -41.85
CA LEU A 357 6.61 -31.39 -42.36
C LEU A 357 6.66 -32.93 -42.31
N PRO A 358 7.21 -33.59 -43.34
CA PRO A 358 7.57 -35.01 -43.25
C PRO A 358 8.60 -35.25 -42.14
N ILE A 359 8.42 -36.36 -41.40
CA ILE A 359 9.29 -36.76 -40.29
C ILE A 359 10.77 -36.87 -40.71
N SER A 360 11.04 -37.14 -41.99
CA SER A 360 12.40 -37.23 -42.54
C SER A 360 13.20 -35.93 -42.46
N ILE A 361 12.54 -34.76 -42.41
CA ILE A 361 13.19 -33.44 -42.37
C ILE A 361 12.99 -32.71 -41.04
N HIS A 362 12.42 -33.37 -40.03
CA HIS A 362 12.27 -32.77 -38.71
C HIS A 362 13.62 -32.55 -38.04
N SER A 363 13.79 -31.39 -37.41
CA SER A 363 14.94 -31.08 -36.58
C SER A 363 14.79 -31.74 -35.20
N SER A 364 15.78 -32.54 -34.82
CA SER A 364 15.87 -33.21 -33.50
C SER A 364 15.77 -32.21 -32.33
N ASN A 365 16.28 -30.99 -32.51
CA ASN A 365 16.21 -29.92 -31.51
C ASN A 365 14.77 -29.39 -31.32
N ALA A 366 14.03 -29.19 -32.41
CA ALA A 366 12.65 -28.71 -32.37
C ALA A 366 11.72 -29.77 -31.75
N ASP A 367 11.90 -31.04 -32.12
CA ASP A 367 11.17 -32.17 -31.55
C ASP A 367 11.44 -32.33 -30.06
N SER A 368 12.72 -32.29 -29.66
CA SER A 368 13.11 -32.40 -28.25
C SER A 368 12.55 -31.24 -27.42
N ALA A 369 12.53 -30.03 -27.96
CA ALA A 369 11.93 -28.87 -27.30
C ALA A 369 10.41 -29.04 -27.14
N LEU A 370 9.67 -29.43 -28.19
CA LEU A 370 8.24 -29.69 -28.06
C LEU A 370 7.95 -30.80 -27.06
N HIS A 371 8.72 -31.87 -27.08
CA HIS A 371 8.57 -33.00 -26.17
C HIS A 371 8.80 -32.57 -24.71
N GLU A 372 9.87 -31.82 -24.43
CA GLU A 372 10.17 -31.31 -23.08
C GLU A 372 9.02 -30.46 -22.53
N TYR A 373 8.49 -29.52 -23.31
CA TYR A 373 7.39 -28.66 -22.89
C TYR A 373 6.08 -29.45 -22.73
N THR A 374 5.82 -30.41 -23.61
CA THR A 374 4.64 -31.28 -23.54
C THR A 374 4.65 -32.13 -22.28
N ASP A 375 5.78 -32.74 -21.94
CA ASP A 375 5.92 -33.56 -20.74
C ASP A 375 5.72 -32.74 -19.47
N LEU A 376 6.29 -31.53 -19.43
CA LEU A 376 6.18 -30.65 -18.26
C LEU A 376 4.76 -30.12 -18.07
N LEU A 377 4.04 -29.82 -19.14
CA LEU A 377 2.63 -29.43 -19.09
C LEU A 377 1.74 -30.61 -18.68
N ASN A 378 1.92 -31.78 -19.30
CA ASN A 378 1.12 -32.97 -18.99
C ASN A 378 1.30 -33.45 -17.54
N SER A 379 2.47 -33.21 -16.96
CA SER A 379 2.76 -33.56 -15.57
C SER A 379 2.42 -32.45 -14.55
N GLU A 380 1.80 -31.34 -14.97
CA GLU A 380 1.53 -30.16 -14.12
C GLU A 380 2.78 -29.64 -13.38
N ARG A 381 3.95 -29.70 -14.05
CA ARG A 381 5.26 -29.32 -13.50
C ARG A 381 5.83 -28.05 -14.12
N LEU A 382 5.09 -27.36 -14.97
CA LEU A 382 5.51 -26.10 -15.60
C LEU A 382 4.71 -24.94 -14.99
N ASP A 383 5.36 -24.08 -14.22
CA ASP A 383 4.75 -22.88 -13.66
C ASP A 383 5.29 -21.63 -14.37
N LEU A 384 4.40 -20.74 -14.76
CA LEU A 384 4.75 -19.42 -15.30
C LEU A 384 4.60 -18.36 -14.19
N TYR A 385 5.64 -17.56 -14.01
CA TYR A 385 5.65 -16.44 -13.08
C TYR A 385 5.62 -15.10 -13.84
N ASP A 386 4.64 -14.25 -13.54
CA ASP A 386 4.52 -12.89 -14.08
C ASP A 386 5.40 -11.92 -13.28
N CYS A 387 6.49 -11.44 -13.90
CA CYS A 387 7.43 -10.47 -13.31
C CYS A 387 7.17 -9.03 -13.79
N TRP A 388 5.92 -8.71 -14.18
CA TRP A 388 5.42 -7.41 -14.66
C TRP A 388 5.97 -6.97 -16.03
N PHE A 389 7.26 -7.17 -16.31
CA PHE A 389 7.89 -6.76 -17.60
C PHE A 389 8.34 -7.95 -18.45
N PHE A 390 8.43 -9.13 -17.86
CA PHE A 390 8.79 -10.39 -18.49
C PHE A 390 8.12 -11.53 -17.71
N SER A 391 8.09 -12.70 -18.32
CA SER A 391 7.52 -13.92 -17.76
C SER A 391 8.62 -14.96 -17.61
N LEU A 392 8.60 -15.74 -16.54
CA LEU A 392 9.56 -16.81 -16.32
C LEU A 392 8.85 -18.15 -16.32
N LEU A 393 9.37 -19.11 -17.09
CA LEU A 393 8.93 -20.50 -17.07
C LEU A 393 9.87 -21.30 -16.19
N ILE A 394 9.32 -21.87 -15.12
CA ILE A 394 10.08 -22.62 -14.12
C ILE A 394 9.52 -24.04 -14.03
N LYS A 395 10.43 -25.00 -14.13
CA LYS A 395 10.16 -26.42 -13.93
C LYS A 395 10.08 -26.73 -12.44
N ARG A 396 9.12 -27.57 -12.08
CA ARG A 396 9.01 -28.14 -10.74
C ARG A 396 9.56 -29.55 -10.70
N GLU A 397 10.10 -29.94 -9.56
CA GLU A 397 10.52 -31.32 -9.30
C GLU A 397 9.30 -32.25 -9.13
N PHE A 398 8.21 -31.74 -8.56
CA PHE A 398 6.97 -32.48 -8.29
C PHE A 398 5.74 -31.71 -8.78
N ASP A 399 4.71 -32.45 -9.17
CA ASP A 399 3.36 -31.94 -9.46
C ASP A 399 2.83 -31.15 -8.25
N ARG A 400 2.08 -30.08 -8.52
CA ARG A 400 1.40 -29.24 -7.53
C ARG A 400 0.49 -30.01 -6.57
N ARG A 401 -0.02 -31.17 -6.98
CA ARG A 401 -0.94 -32.01 -6.20
C ARG A 401 -0.25 -33.04 -5.31
N VAL A 402 1.08 -33.21 -5.44
CA VAL A 402 1.83 -34.21 -4.67
C VAL A 402 2.17 -33.67 -3.28
N TYR A 403 1.67 -34.35 -2.25
CA TYR A 403 1.92 -34.03 -0.84
C TYR A 403 2.77 -35.11 -0.15
N SER A 404 3.94 -35.41 -0.71
CA SER A 404 4.91 -36.33 -0.09
C SER A 404 5.82 -35.59 0.91
N PRO A 405 6.32 -36.23 1.98
CA PRO A 405 7.28 -35.62 2.89
C PRO A 405 8.51 -35.03 2.18
N VAL A 406 9.00 -35.72 1.14
CA VAL A 406 10.11 -35.26 0.29
C VAL A 406 9.78 -33.97 -0.48
N SER A 407 8.53 -33.81 -0.93
CA SER A 407 8.09 -32.58 -1.60
C SER A 407 7.93 -31.38 -0.65
N GLN A 408 7.65 -31.64 0.64
CA GLN A 408 7.36 -30.62 1.64
C GLN A 408 8.61 -30.15 2.39
N ASP A 409 9.54 -31.06 2.70
CA ASP A 409 10.73 -30.76 3.49
C ASP A 409 11.56 -29.62 2.85
N SER A 410 11.87 -28.60 3.64
CA SER A 410 12.69 -27.46 3.24
C SER A 410 14.17 -27.78 3.21
N ASN A 411 14.63 -28.78 3.98
CA ASN A 411 16.04 -29.13 4.12
C ASN A 411 16.56 -29.99 2.96
N LEU A 412 15.66 -30.66 2.23
CA LEU A 412 16.00 -31.45 1.04
C LEU A 412 16.09 -30.60 -0.23
N LYS A 413 15.67 -29.33 -0.17
CA LYS A 413 15.69 -28.41 -1.32
C LYS A 413 17.04 -27.68 -1.35
N PRO A 414 17.73 -27.63 -2.50
CA PRO A 414 18.97 -26.87 -2.63
C PRO A 414 18.70 -25.37 -2.41
N TRP A 415 19.78 -24.60 -2.22
CA TRP A 415 19.68 -23.15 -2.05
C TRP A 415 18.85 -22.55 -3.20
N PHE A 416 17.88 -21.70 -2.86
CA PHE A 416 17.05 -20.92 -3.79
C PHE A 416 17.71 -20.52 -5.14
N TRP A 417 18.88 -19.89 -5.17
CA TRP A 417 19.51 -19.43 -6.42
C TRP A 417 20.00 -20.59 -7.31
N GLU A 418 20.55 -21.64 -6.69
CA GLU A 418 20.93 -22.87 -7.36
C GLU A 418 19.68 -23.57 -7.91
N ARG A 419 18.64 -23.68 -7.08
CA ARG A 419 17.34 -24.22 -7.48
C ARG A 419 16.69 -23.44 -8.62
N PHE A 420 16.75 -22.11 -8.57
CA PHE A 420 16.18 -21.25 -9.59
C PHE A 420 16.92 -21.37 -10.93
N ALA A 421 18.26 -21.34 -10.91
CA ALA A 421 19.07 -21.48 -12.10
C ALA A 421 18.90 -22.86 -12.77
N HIS A 422 18.83 -23.93 -11.98
CA HIS A 422 18.64 -25.29 -12.49
C HIS A 422 17.24 -25.57 -13.02
N ASN A 423 16.22 -24.88 -12.49
CA ASN A 423 14.82 -25.12 -12.87
C ASN A 423 14.27 -24.09 -13.88
N LEU A 424 15.07 -23.11 -14.30
CA LEU A 424 14.66 -22.15 -15.32
C LEU A 424 14.56 -22.85 -16.69
N VAL A 425 13.35 -22.92 -17.22
CA VAL A 425 13.07 -23.54 -18.53
C VAL A 425 13.22 -22.49 -19.63
N ASP A 426 12.57 -21.33 -19.49
CA ASP A 426 12.62 -20.26 -20.47
C ASP A 426 12.29 -18.89 -19.87
N VAL A 427 12.66 -17.84 -20.59
CA VAL A 427 12.32 -16.45 -20.31
C VAL A 427 11.43 -15.95 -21.45
N GLY A 428 10.26 -15.46 -21.08
CA GLY A 428 9.31 -14.82 -21.97
C GLY A 428 9.43 -13.30 -21.92
N ALA A 429 9.78 -12.64 -23.02
CA ALA A 429 9.69 -11.19 -23.12
C ALA A 429 9.35 -10.76 -24.55
N PHE A 430 8.71 -9.59 -24.69
CA PHE A 430 8.31 -9.04 -25.99
C PHE A 430 7.49 -9.99 -26.86
N GLY A 431 6.59 -10.76 -26.23
CA GLY A 431 5.64 -11.66 -26.89
C GLY A 431 6.22 -13.00 -27.30
N LYS A 432 7.45 -13.33 -26.88
CA LYS A 432 8.15 -14.54 -27.30
C LYS A 432 8.85 -15.23 -26.14
N PHE A 433 8.96 -16.55 -26.24
CA PHE A 433 9.77 -17.39 -25.36
C PHE A 433 11.08 -17.72 -26.07
N TYR A 434 12.20 -17.27 -25.52
CA TYR A 434 13.46 -17.19 -26.27
C TYR A 434 14.12 -18.55 -26.51
N LYS A 435 14.09 -19.48 -25.55
CA LYS A 435 14.64 -20.84 -25.72
C LYS A 435 13.77 -21.62 -26.70
N LEU A 436 12.44 -21.52 -26.59
CA LEU A 436 11.51 -22.17 -27.49
C LEU A 436 11.66 -21.67 -28.94
N GLU A 437 11.65 -20.35 -29.16
CA GLU A 437 11.83 -19.78 -30.50
C GLU A 437 13.20 -20.12 -31.11
N LYS A 438 14.25 -20.16 -30.29
CA LYS A 438 15.59 -20.53 -30.75
C LYS A 438 15.65 -21.98 -31.25
N ALA A 439 14.90 -22.90 -30.65
CA ALA A 439 14.82 -24.28 -31.10
C ALA A 439 14.11 -24.43 -32.46
N PHE A 440 13.34 -23.42 -32.87
CA PHE A 440 12.51 -23.41 -34.08
C PHE A 440 13.06 -22.57 -35.24
N ILE A 441 14.30 -22.08 -35.16
CA ILE A 441 14.91 -21.30 -36.26
C ILE A 441 15.14 -22.18 -37.49
N ASP A 442 15.67 -23.40 -37.30
CA ASP A 442 15.98 -24.37 -38.36
C ASP A 442 15.22 -25.69 -38.13
N TYR A 443 13.90 -25.59 -37.96
CA TYR A 443 13.03 -26.71 -37.58
C TYR A 443 12.83 -27.75 -38.72
N ASP A 444 13.10 -27.35 -39.96
CA ASP A 444 13.01 -28.13 -41.20
C ASP A 444 14.37 -28.67 -41.70
N ILE A 445 15.44 -28.49 -40.91
CA ILE A 445 16.78 -28.95 -41.25
C ILE A 445 17.24 -30.02 -40.27
N LYS A 446 17.42 -31.25 -40.78
CA LYS A 446 18.00 -32.35 -40.03
C LYS A 446 19.52 -32.38 -40.18
N GLN A 447 20.21 -31.70 -39.27
CA GLN A 447 21.67 -31.52 -39.31
C GLN A 447 22.46 -32.84 -39.32
N GLU A 448 21.92 -33.90 -38.70
CA GLU A 448 22.53 -35.24 -38.64
C GLU A 448 22.79 -35.85 -40.02
N GLU A 449 21.95 -35.56 -41.02
CA GLU A 449 22.10 -36.13 -42.37
C GLU A 449 23.21 -35.45 -43.19
N PHE A 450 23.57 -34.22 -42.82
CA PHE A 450 24.64 -33.46 -43.48
C PHE A 450 26.03 -33.78 -42.92
N LEU A 451 26.11 -34.18 -41.65
CA LEU A 451 27.37 -34.58 -41.00
C LEU A 451 27.99 -35.84 -41.61
N CYS A 452 27.17 -36.74 -42.18
CA CYS A 452 27.66 -37.94 -42.88
C CYS A 452 28.22 -37.66 -44.30
N LYS A 453 28.08 -36.44 -44.84
CA LYS A 453 28.62 -36.08 -46.17
C LYS A 453 29.99 -35.40 -46.12
N GLU A 454 30.45 -34.99 -44.94
CA GLU A 454 31.76 -34.33 -44.75
C GLU A 454 32.89 -35.31 -44.37
N THR A 455 32.59 -36.60 -44.26
CA THR A 455 33.56 -37.72 -44.15
C THR A 455 33.55 -38.54 -45.42
#